data_AF-A0A9X0YV30-F1
#
_entry.id   AF-A0A9X0YV30-F1
#
_cell.length_a   1.000
_cell.length_b   1.000
_cell.length_c   1.000
_cell.angle_alpha   90.00
_cell.angle_beta   90.00
_cell.angle_gamma   90.00
#
_symmetry.space_group_name_H-M   'P 1'
#
loop_
_entity.id
_entity.type
_entity.pdbx_description
1 polymer ?
#
loop_
_entity_poly.entity_id
_entity_poly.type
_entity_poly.pdbx_seq_one_letter_code
_entity_poly.pdbx_strand_id
1 'polypeptide(L)'
;MKHIKLLALILLVISAFSMYIVNPSSVSASGEITIDILPEEVLFNIDNMKPGDWAPRSVVVQNNGILDFDYFISVRPYGDSKKLYNELLLEISDAEEILYNGKLQDFNGLPARNLVSSSEETLEFTVRFPEHLGNEFQGLNANFYLLFTAEGEDDDTDEQSVAGAVSSGGSGGSSTSDGSPLPSTATDIFNFLLIGIILLMAGAFIYVYNRKRAL
;
A
#
# COMPACT_ATOMS: atom_id res chain seq x y z
N MET A 1 23.21 -25.85 41.15
CA MET A 1 22.05 -24.96 41.40
C MET A 1 22.20 -23.54 40.84
N LYS A 2 23.33 -22.83 41.04
CA LYS A 2 23.53 -21.46 40.50
C LYS A 2 23.37 -21.36 38.97
N HIS A 3 23.89 -22.33 38.21
CA HIS A 3 23.79 -22.32 36.74
C HIS A 3 22.39 -22.65 36.19
N ILE A 4 21.56 -23.39 36.95
CA ILE A 4 20.17 -23.67 36.57
C ILE A 4 19.31 -22.41 36.73
N LYS A 5 19.56 -21.63 37.77
CA LYS A 5 18.91 -20.31 37.96
C LYS A 5 19.35 -19.30 36.90
N LEU A 6 20.62 -19.34 36.47
CA LEU A 6 21.14 -18.48 35.40
C LEU A 6 20.52 -18.83 34.03
N LEU A 7 20.39 -20.13 33.72
CA LEU A 7 19.76 -20.58 32.48
C LEU A 7 18.27 -20.21 32.43
N ALA A 8 17.56 -20.37 33.55
CA ALA A 8 16.15 -19.94 33.66
C ALA A 8 15.98 -18.42 33.51
N LEU A 9 16.91 -17.62 34.05
CA LEU A 9 16.92 -16.17 33.89
C LEU A 9 17.14 -15.76 32.42
N ILE A 10 18.07 -16.42 31.71
CA ILE A 10 18.34 -16.16 30.29
C ILE A 10 17.13 -16.52 29.43
N LEU A 11 16.45 -17.63 29.72
CA LEU A 11 15.25 -18.06 29.00
C LEU A 11 14.08 -17.11 29.24
N LEU A 12 13.94 -16.58 30.46
CA LEU A 12 12.95 -15.57 30.80
C LEU A 12 13.23 -14.22 30.12
N VAL A 13 14.50 -13.81 30.03
CA VAL A 13 14.89 -12.59 29.30
C VAL A 13 14.68 -12.76 27.79
N ILE A 14 15.00 -13.92 27.21
CA ILE A 14 14.73 -14.22 25.79
C ILE A 14 13.23 -14.25 25.52
N SER A 15 12.42 -14.81 26.42
CA SER A 15 10.95 -14.81 26.31
C SER A 15 10.35 -13.40 26.43
N ALA A 16 10.91 -12.56 27.32
CA ALA A 16 10.50 -11.17 27.45
C ALA A 16 10.96 -10.33 26.24
N PHE A 17 12.13 -10.63 25.68
CA PHE A 17 12.67 -9.97 24.50
C PHE A 17 11.98 -10.42 23.22
N SER A 18 11.57 -11.69 23.10
CA SER A 18 10.71 -12.13 22.00
C SER A 18 9.38 -11.41 22.04
N MET A 19 8.79 -11.19 23.22
CA MET A 19 7.55 -10.40 23.36
C MET A 19 7.71 -8.93 22.94
N TYR A 20 8.94 -8.39 22.95
CA TYR A 20 9.26 -7.04 22.47
C TYR A 20 9.48 -6.98 20.95
N ILE A 21 10.01 -8.05 20.34
CA ILE A 21 10.22 -8.16 18.89
C ILE A 21 8.92 -8.56 18.17
N VAL A 22 8.08 -9.38 18.81
CA VAL A 22 6.70 -9.63 18.35
C VAL A 22 5.80 -8.51 18.84
N ASN A 23 6.14 -7.26 18.52
CA ASN A 23 5.08 -6.37 18.07
C ASN A 23 4.82 -6.82 16.64
N PRO A 24 3.84 -7.71 16.37
CA PRO A 24 3.38 -7.78 14.99
C PRO A 24 3.05 -6.33 14.61
N SER A 25 3.48 -5.89 13.43
CA SER A 25 2.73 -4.86 12.70
C SER A 25 1.27 -5.23 12.96
N SER A 26 0.56 -4.38 13.69
CA SER A 26 -0.73 -4.72 14.27
C SER A 26 -1.56 -5.40 13.19
N VAL A 27 -1.77 -6.72 13.30
CA VAL A 27 -3.01 -7.29 12.79
C VAL A 27 -4.02 -6.67 13.72
N SER A 28 -4.44 -5.45 13.37
CA SER A 28 -5.44 -4.74 14.12
C SER A 28 -6.59 -5.71 14.26
N ALA A 29 -6.97 -6.00 15.51
CA ALA A 29 -8.36 -6.35 15.74
C ALA A 29 -9.15 -5.31 14.95
N SER A 30 -9.99 -5.74 13.99
CA SER A 30 -10.75 -4.87 13.08
C SER A 30 -10.99 -3.54 13.78
N GLY A 31 -10.31 -2.48 13.31
CA GLY A 31 -10.42 -1.17 13.93
C GLY A 31 -11.90 -0.81 14.02
N GLU A 32 -12.27 0.07 14.95
CA GLU A 32 -13.68 0.49 15.00
C GLU A 32 -14.10 1.10 13.64
N ILE A 33 -13.14 1.71 12.96
CA ILE A 33 -13.17 1.98 11.52
C ILE A 33 -12.26 1.00 10.75
N THR A 34 -12.69 0.57 9.57
CA THR A 34 -11.88 -0.25 8.66
C THR A 34 -12.30 0.08 7.23
N ILE A 35 -11.38 0.65 6.46
CA ILE A 35 -11.59 0.99 5.05
C ILE A 35 -10.90 -0.04 4.16
N ASP A 36 -11.63 -0.57 3.20
CA ASP A 36 -11.11 -1.48 2.19
C ASP A 36 -11.43 -0.94 0.79
N ILE A 37 -10.60 -1.28 -0.20
CA ILE A 37 -10.80 -0.87 -1.59
C ILE A 37 -10.65 -2.05 -2.55
N LEU A 38 -11.47 -2.08 -3.60
CA LEU A 38 -11.37 -3.06 -4.68
C LEU A 38 -11.22 -2.35 -6.03
N PRO A 39 -10.17 -2.64 -6.82
CA PRO A 39 -9.06 -3.57 -6.53
C PRO A 39 -8.08 -3.04 -5.47
N GLU A 40 -7.46 -3.95 -4.72
CA GLU A 40 -6.54 -3.60 -3.61
C GLU A 40 -5.15 -3.13 -4.08
N GLU A 41 -4.60 -3.73 -5.14
CA GLU A 41 -3.18 -3.53 -5.50
C GLU A 41 -2.99 -2.53 -6.65
N VAL A 42 -3.61 -2.81 -7.80
CA VAL A 42 -3.34 -2.09 -9.05
C VAL A 42 -4.65 -1.72 -9.73
N LEU A 43 -4.86 -0.42 -9.92
CA LEU A 43 -5.99 0.14 -10.64
C LEU A 43 -5.66 0.38 -12.10
N PHE A 44 -4.53 1.06 -12.34
CA PHE A 44 -4.03 1.35 -13.68
C PHE A 44 -2.72 0.62 -13.93
N ASN A 45 -2.69 -0.14 -15.02
CA ASN A 45 -1.47 -0.67 -15.61
C ASN A 45 -1.64 -0.57 -17.12
N ILE A 46 -1.29 0.59 -17.68
CA ILE A 46 -1.56 0.94 -19.07
C ILE A 46 -0.24 1.07 -19.80
N ASP A 47 -0.07 0.24 -20.82
CA ASP A 47 1.08 0.32 -21.70
C ASP A 47 0.78 0.99 -23.02
N ASN A 48 1.75 1.75 -23.52
CA ASN A 48 1.72 2.37 -24.84
C ASN A 48 0.49 3.27 -25.07
N MET A 49 0.12 4.03 -24.03
CA MET A 49 -0.94 5.04 -24.08
C MET A 49 -0.50 6.22 -24.94
N LYS A 50 -1.34 6.63 -25.89
CA LYS A 50 -1.04 7.69 -26.84
C LYS A 50 -1.84 8.96 -26.57
N PRO A 51 -1.38 10.13 -27.01
CA PRO A 51 -2.20 11.34 -27.03
C PRO A 51 -3.57 11.07 -27.66
N GLY A 52 -4.63 11.41 -26.93
CA GLY A 52 -6.03 11.14 -27.31
C GLY A 52 -6.63 9.88 -26.69
N ASP A 53 -5.83 8.96 -26.13
CA ASP A 53 -6.33 7.77 -25.46
C ASP A 53 -6.88 8.11 -24.06
N TRP A 54 -7.81 7.26 -23.58
CA TRP A 54 -8.32 7.30 -22.20
C TRP A 54 -8.57 5.88 -21.68
N ALA A 55 -8.58 5.74 -20.36
CA ALA A 55 -8.79 4.46 -19.70
C ALA A 55 -9.64 4.65 -18.44
N PRO A 56 -10.90 4.18 -18.43
CA PRO A 56 -11.74 4.16 -17.24
C PRO A 56 -11.43 2.95 -16.36
N ARG A 57 -11.50 3.12 -15.04
CA ARG A 57 -11.39 2.08 -14.02
C ARG A 57 -12.32 2.39 -12.86
N SER A 58 -12.91 1.36 -12.28
CA SER A 58 -13.75 1.46 -11.10
C SER A 58 -12.98 1.12 -9.83
N VAL A 59 -13.25 1.84 -8.75
CA VAL A 59 -12.85 1.49 -7.38
C VAL A 59 -14.11 1.36 -6.53
N VAL A 60 -14.25 0.25 -5.83
CA VAL A 60 -15.26 0.09 -4.77
C VAL A 60 -14.59 0.41 -3.45
N VAL A 61 -15.09 1.39 -2.71
CA VAL A 61 -14.66 1.76 -1.36
C VAL A 61 -15.65 1.15 -0.38
N GLN A 62 -15.16 0.42 0.61
CA GLN A 62 -15.98 -0.33 1.56
C GLN A 62 -15.67 0.09 3.00
N ASN A 63 -16.72 0.26 3.80
CA ASN A 63 -16.60 0.35 5.25
C ASN A 63 -16.87 -1.03 5.85
N ASN A 64 -15.80 -1.75 6.17
CA ASN A 64 -15.84 -3.03 6.86
C ASN A 64 -15.67 -2.90 8.39
N GLY A 65 -15.62 -1.66 8.89
CA GLY A 65 -15.63 -1.34 10.32
C GLY A 65 -17.02 -1.49 10.94
N ILE A 66 -17.12 -1.13 12.23
CA ILE A 66 -18.37 -1.13 12.99
C ILE A 66 -18.91 0.28 13.22
N LEU A 67 -18.11 1.31 12.95
CA LEU A 67 -18.48 2.72 13.02
C LEU A 67 -18.55 3.34 11.62
N ASP A 68 -19.36 4.38 11.52
CA ASP A 68 -19.37 5.27 10.35
C ASP A 68 -18.09 6.10 10.36
N PHE A 69 -17.57 6.43 9.17
CA PHE A 69 -16.41 7.31 9.04
C PHE A 69 -16.54 8.24 7.86
N ASP A 70 -15.78 9.33 7.89
CA ASP A 70 -15.49 10.13 6.72
C ASP A 70 -14.17 9.66 6.11
N TYR A 71 -14.08 9.65 4.78
CA TYR A 71 -12.83 9.35 4.10
C TYR A 71 -12.46 10.40 3.05
N PHE A 72 -11.17 10.44 2.77
CA PHE A 72 -10.53 11.40 1.87
C PHE A 72 -9.75 10.64 0.80
N ILE A 73 -9.75 11.20 -0.41
CA ILE A 73 -8.96 10.68 -1.53
C ILE A 73 -7.85 11.66 -1.83
N SER A 74 -6.63 11.18 -2.00
CA SER A 74 -5.49 11.97 -2.48
C SER A 74 -4.65 11.19 -3.48
N VAL A 75 -3.73 11.88 -4.17
CA VAL A 75 -2.80 11.26 -5.11
C VAL A 75 -1.36 11.55 -4.73
N ARG A 76 -0.47 10.55 -4.86
CA ARG A 76 0.96 10.70 -4.61
C ARG A 76 1.77 10.14 -5.78
N PRO A 77 2.50 10.98 -6.55
CA PRO A 77 3.38 10.50 -7.61
C PRO A 77 4.64 9.85 -7.06
N TYR A 78 5.18 8.87 -7.78
CA TYR A 78 6.47 8.25 -7.50
C TYR A 78 7.25 7.95 -8.80
N GLY A 79 8.52 7.56 -8.68
CA GLY A 79 9.43 7.32 -9.81
C GLY A 79 10.27 8.54 -10.20
N ASP A 80 11.17 8.32 -11.16
CA ASP A 80 12.26 9.26 -11.48
C ASP A 80 11.81 10.51 -12.24
N SER A 81 10.73 10.43 -13.01
CA SER A 81 10.22 11.53 -13.83
C SER A 81 8.72 11.74 -13.59
N LYS A 82 8.36 12.98 -13.28
CA LYS A 82 6.95 13.43 -13.17
C LYS A 82 6.44 14.07 -14.45
N LYS A 83 7.23 14.09 -15.54
CA LYS A 83 6.89 14.84 -16.76
C LYS A 83 5.55 14.40 -17.37
N LEU A 84 5.32 13.09 -17.52
CA LEU A 84 4.04 12.59 -18.03
C LEU A 84 2.93 12.73 -16.98
N TYR A 85 3.22 12.42 -15.71
CA TYR A 85 2.27 12.56 -14.59
C TYR A 85 1.66 13.97 -14.53
N ASN A 86 2.49 15.01 -14.72
CA ASN A 86 2.04 16.39 -14.66
C ASN A 86 1.04 16.77 -15.75
N GLU A 87 1.03 16.05 -16.87
CA GLU A 87 0.20 16.41 -18.04
C GLU A 87 -1.02 15.50 -18.23
N LEU A 88 -1.04 14.30 -17.63
CA LEU A 88 -2.20 13.43 -17.66
C LEU A 88 -3.40 14.08 -16.98
N LEU A 89 -4.58 13.87 -17.54
CA LEU A 89 -5.85 14.31 -16.97
C LEU A 89 -6.45 13.17 -16.15
N LEU A 90 -6.97 13.51 -14.98
CA LEU A 90 -7.77 12.66 -14.11
C LEU A 90 -9.19 13.19 -14.08
N GLU A 91 -10.13 12.28 -14.27
CA GLU A 91 -11.55 12.50 -14.05
C GLU A 91 -12.02 11.49 -13.00
N ILE A 92 -12.74 11.97 -11.98
CA ILE A 92 -13.33 11.15 -10.92
C ILE A 92 -14.82 11.45 -10.91
N SER A 93 -15.65 10.42 -10.94
CA SER A 93 -17.11 10.55 -10.85
C SER A 93 -17.70 9.46 -9.96
N ASP A 94 -18.83 9.76 -9.34
CA ASP A 94 -19.70 8.76 -8.73
C ASP A 94 -20.91 8.48 -9.65
N ALA A 95 -21.96 7.86 -9.09
CA ALA A 95 -23.17 7.54 -9.84
C ALA A 95 -24.00 8.77 -10.25
N GLU A 96 -23.79 9.92 -9.62
CA GLU A 96 -24.63 11.12 -9.78
C GLU A 96 -23.89 12.23 -10.53
N GLU A 97 -22.62 12.47 -10.21
CA GLU A 97 -21.87 13.63 -10.74
C GLU A 97 -20.37 13.40 -10.95
N ILE A 98 -19.74 14.36 -11.65
CA ILE A 98 -18.30 14.44 -11.79
C ILE A 98 -17.73 15.20 -10.59
N LEU A 99 -16.97 14.50 -9.77
CA LEU A 99 -16.34 15.01 -8.55
C LEU A 99 -15.06 15.79 -8.83
N TYR A 100 -14.32 15.40 -9.88
CA TYR A 100 -13.10 16.05 -10.30
C TYR A 100 -12.87 15.89 -11.81
N ASN A 101 -12.35 16.93 -12.46
CA ASN A 101 -11.88 16.87 -13.85
C ASN A 101 -10.74 17.88 -14.06
N GLY A 102 -9.50 17.40 -14.13
CA GLY A 102 -8.32 18.25 -14.19
C GLY A 102 -7.03 17.47 -14.40
N LYS A 103 -5.88 18.11 -14.24
CA LYS A 103 -4.57 17.44 -14.35
C LYS A 103 -4.25 16.66 -13.07
N LEU A 104 -3.62 15.50 -13.21
CA LEU A 104 -3.18 14.67 -12.08
C LEU A 104 -2.34 15.46 -11.05
N GLN A 105 -1.44 16.35 -11.50
CA GLN A 105 -0.64 17.18 -10.59
C GLN A 105 -1.43 18.22 -9.78
N ASP A 106 -2.60 18.62 -10.27
CA ASP A 106 -3.42 19.66 -9.66
C ASP A 106 -4.50 19.06 -8.73
N PHE A 107 -4.59 17.73 -8.65
CA PHE A 107 -5.52 17.05 -7.76
C PHE A 107 -5.01 17.12 -6.31
N ASN A 108 -5.67 17.94 -5.49
CA ASN A 108 -5.35 18.13 -4.08
C ASN A 108 -6.31 17.37 -3.14
N GLY A 109 -7.07 16.44 -3.70
CA GLY A 109 -8.06 15.63 -3.00
C GLY A 109 -9.52 16.07 -3.23
N LEU A 110 -10.44 15.23 -2.77
CA LEU A 110 -11.87 15.50 -2.77
C LEU A 110 -12.32 16.02 -1.40
N PRO A 111 -13.48 16.69 -1.31
CA PRO A 111 -14.17 16.88 -0.03
C PRO A 111 -14.41 15.54 0.68
N ALA A 112 -14.46 15.58 2.01
CA ALA A 112 -14.76 14.41 2.83
C ALA A 112 -16.05 13.72 2.37
N ARG A 113 -16.01 12.39 2.30
CA ARG A 113 -17.16 11.55 1.93
C ARG A 113 -17.50 10.64 3.10
N ASN A 114 -18.76 10.66 3.51
CA ASN A 114 -19.23 9.83 4.61
C ASN A 114 -19.60 8.43 4.10
N LEU A 115 -19.13 7.39 4.80
CA LEU A 115 -19.45 6.00 4.50
C LEU A 115 -19.93 5.29 5.77
N VAL A 116 -21.20 4.86 5.74
CA VAL A 116 -21.86 4.17 6.86
C VAL A 116 -21.27 2.77 7.05
N SER A 117 -21.23 2.29 8.29
CA SER A 117 -20.80 0.93 8.63
C SER A 117 -21.46 -0.13 7.73
N SER A 118 -20.66 -1.07 7.22
CA SER A 118 -21.10 -2.15 6.32
C SER A 118 -21.71 -1.69 5.00
N SER A 119 -21.40 -0.47 4.54
CA SER A 119 -21.80 0.05 3.24
C SER A 119 -20.59 0.21 2.31
N GLU A 120 -20.88 0.38 1.02
CA GLU A 120 -19.89 0.58 -0.01
C GLU A 120 -20.35 1.65 -1.00
N GLU A 121 -19.39 2.30 -1.64
CA GLU A 121 -19.64 3.15 -2.80
C GLU A 121 -18.67 2.83 -3.94
N THR A 122 -19.09 3.11 -5.17
CA THR A 122 -18.28 2.91 -6.37
C THR A 122 -17.93 4.25 -7.00
N LEU A 123 -16.64 4.44 -7.23
CA LEU A 123 -16.09 5.61 -7.92
C LEU A 123 -15.45 5.19 -9.23
N GLU A 124 -15.72 5.95 -10.29
CA GLU A 124 -15.11 5.79 -11.59
C GLU A 124 -13.96 6.78 -11.76
N PHE A 125 -12.78 6.24 -12.02
CA PHE A 125 -11.56 6.99 -12.29
C PHE A 125 -11.20 6.83 -13.77
N THR A 126 -11.10 7.93 -14.49
CA THR A 126 -10.64 7.93 -15.88
C THR A 126 -9.35 8.72 -16.00
N VAL A 127 -8.29 8.05 -16.46
CA VAL A 127 -7.06 8.72 -16.88
C VAL A 127 -7.10 8.96 -18.37
N ARG A 128 -6.78 10.19 -18.80
CA ARG A 128 -6.79 10.61 -20.20
C ARG A 128 -5.46 11.26 -20.56
N PHE A 129 -4.93 10.89 -21.72
CA PHE A 129 -3.74 11.48 -22.30
C PHE A 129 -4.18 12.62 -23.23
N PRO A 130 -3.89 13.90 -22.92
CA PRO A 130 -4.34 14.99 -23.77
C PRO A 130 -3.82 14.91 -25.21
N GLU A 131 -4.70 15.18 -26.17
CA GLU A 131 -4.43 15.07 -27.61
C GLU A 131 -3.37 16.05 -28.14
N HIS A 132 -3.17 17.18 -27.46
CA HIS A 132 -2.24 18.23 -27.87
C HIS A 132 -0.78 17.92 -27.49
N LEU A 133 -0.55 16.87 -26.70
CA LEU A 133 0.79 16.47 -26.28
C LEU A 133 1.50 15.72 -27.41
N GLY A 134 2.75 16.08 -27.67
CA GLY A 134 3.52 15.56 -28.80
C GLY A 134 4.46 14.40 -28.47
N ASN A 135 5.36 14.10 -29.43
CA ASN A 135 6.38 13.05 -29.31
C ASN A 135 7.37 13.23 -28.14
N GLU A 136 7.42 14.42 -27.53
CA GLU A 136 8.27 14.70 -26.37
C GLU A 136 7.88 13.93 -25.10
N PHE A 137 6.70 13.30 -25.13
CA PHE A 137 6.19 12.44 -24.07
C PHE A 137 6.34 10.96 -24.40
N GLN A 138 6.84 10.59 -25.58
CA GLN A 138 7.05 9.20 -25.98
C GLN A 138 8.16 8.55 -25.12
N GLY A 139 7.93 7.31 -24.68
CA GLY A 139 8.85 6.54 -23.84
C GLY A 139 8.88 6.99 -22.37
N LEU A 140 7.93 7.81 -21.94
CA LEU A 140 7.82 8.27 -20.56
C LEU A 140 6.81 7.44 -19.78
N ASN A 141 7.01 7.41 -18.47
CA ASN A 141 6.12 6.75 -17.51
C ASN A 141 5.55 7.77 -16.53
N ALA A 142 4.34 7.52 -16.06
CA ALA A 142 3.69 8.21 -14.96
C ALA A 142 3.22 7.17 -13.95
N ASN A 143 3.79 7.22 -12.76
CA ASN A 143 3.44 6.30 -11.68
C ASN A 143 2.93 7.08 -10.47
N PHE A 144 1.82 6.63 -9.88
CA PHE A 144 1.17 7.29 -8.75
C PHE A 144 0.42 6.29 -7.89
N TYR A 145 0.18 6.66 -6.63
CA TYR A 145 -0.77 5.99 -5.74
C TYR A 145 -1.99 6.88 -5.58
N LEU A 146 -3.18 6.29 -5.61
CA LEU A 146 -4.39 6.88 -5.05
C LEU A 146 -4.49 6.40 -3.60
N LEU A 147 -4.60 7.33 -2.66
CA LEU A 147 -4.68 7.04 -1.23
C LEU A 147 -6.09 7.34 -0.76
N PHE A 148 -6.65 6.42 0.02
CA PHE A 148 -7.98 6.48 0.62
C PHE A 148 -7.77 6.43 2.13
N THR A 149 -8.00 7.55 2.80
CA THR A 149 -7.76 7.71 4.24
C THR A 149 -9.10 7.89 4.94
N ALA A 150 -9.47 6.97 5.83
CA ALA A 150 -10.63 7.08 6.70
C ALA A 150 -10.24 7.75 8.03
N GLU A 151 -11.09 8.66 8.53
CA GLU A 151 -10.93 9.35 9.80
C GLU A 151 -12.21 9.18 10.65
N GLY A 152 -12.04 8.67 11.88
CA GLY A 152 -13.10 8.50 12.87
C GLY A 152 -13.08 9.57 13.98
N GLU A 153 -14.01 9.48 14.91
CA GLU A 153 -14.30 10.53 15.91
C GLU A 153 -13.28 10.61 17.08
N ASP A 154 -12.40 9.61 17.21
CA ASP A 154 -11.39 9.46 18.30
C ASP A 154 -9.92 9.40 17.79
N ASP A 155 -9.60 10.13 16.71
CA ASP A 155 -8.30 10.06 16.00
C ASP A 155 -7.96 8.65 15.47
N ASP A 156 -8.95 7.74 15.40
CA ASP A 156 -8.79 6.46 14.71
C ASP A 156 -8.69 6.75 13.21
N THR A 157 -7.68 6.17 12.56
CA THR A 157 -7.41 6.38 11.13
C THR A 157 -7.04 5.05 10.48
N ASP A 158 -7.56 4.83 9.28
CA ASP A 158 -7.19 3.69 8.45
C ASP A 158 -6.91 4.18 7.03
N GLU A 159 -5.94 3.57 6.36
CA GLU A 159 -5.48 4.04 5.04
C GLU A 159 -5.29 2.85 4.09
N GLN A 160 -5.90 2.95 2.91
CA GLN A 160 -5.64 2.07 1.79
C GLN A 160 -5.03 2.83 0.63
N SER A 161 -4.26 2.14 -0.20
CA SER A 161 -3.73 2.74 -1.41
C SER A 161 -3.78 1.76 -2.57
N VAL A 162 -4.19 2.25 -3.73
CA VAL A 162 -4.16 1.49 -4.99
C VAL A 162 -3.27 2.20 -5.99
N ALA A 163 -2.49 1.42 -6.73
CA ALA A 163 -1.48 1.98 -7.58
C ALA A 163 -1.93 2.17 -9.03
N GLY A 164 -1.37 3.20 -9.67
CA GLY A 164 -1.55 3.52 -11.07
C GLY A 164 -0.23 3.72 -11.81
N ALA A 165 -0.10 3.05 -12.95
CA ALA A 165 1.03 3.16 -13.86
C ALA A 165 0.54 3.36 -15.29
N VAL A 166 1.09 4.38 -15.96
CA VAL A 166 0.80 4.73 -17.35
C VAL A 166 2.11 4.92 -18.10
N SER A 167 2.35 4.12 -19.14
CA SER A 167 3.50 4.24 -20.04
C SER A 167 3.05 4.72 -21.42
N SER A 168 3.79 5.63 -22.04
CA SER A 168 3.48 6.15 -23.38
C SER A 168 4.13 5.37 -24.53
N GLY A 169 4.88 4.31 -24.21
CA GLY A 169 5.57 3.44 -25.17
C GLY A 169 6.74 4.12 -25.90
N GLY A 170 7.77 3.34 -26.29
CA GLY A 170 8.94 3.84 -27.03
C GLY A 170 9.79 2.69 -27.58
N SER A 171 10.30 2.83 -28.81
CA SER A 171 11.08 1.78 -29.48
C SER A 171 12.55 1.88 -29.06
N GLY A 172 12.98 1.01 -28.15
CA GLY A 172 14.40 0.80 -27.84
C GLY A 172 14.70 0.73 -26.35
N GLY A 173 14.69 -0.48 -25.80
CA GLY A 173 15.33 -0.78 -24.53
C GLY A 173 14.38 -1.28 -23.45
N SER A 174 14.46 -2.59 -23.20
CA SER A 174 14.03 -3.30 -22.00
C SER A 174 12.65 -2.94 -21.43
N SER A 175 11.71 -3.84 -21.67
CA SER A 175 10.57 -4.13 -20.82
C SER A 175 11.05 -4.57 -19.42
N THR A 176 11.67 -3.69 -18.67
CA THR A 176 11.68 -3.72 -17.21
C THR A 176 10.48 -2.86 -16.83
N SER A 177 9.30 -3.39 -16.52
CA SER A 177 8.93 -3.88 -15.17
C SER A 177 9.36 -3.01 -13.98
N ASP A 178 9.94 -1.82 -14.21
CA ASP A 178 10.35 -0.85 -13.18
C ASP A 178 9.21 0.11 -12.81
N GLY A 179 8.10 0.06 -13.55
CA GLY A 179 6.91 0.89 -13.30
C GLY A 179 5.69 0.09 -12.84
N SER A 180 5.78 -1.23 -12.73
CA SER A 180 4.68 -2.00 -12.15
C SER A 180 4.72 -1.77 -10.63
N PRO A 181 3.67 -1.21 -10.03
CA PRO A 181 3.62 -1.04 -8.60
C PRO A 181 3.66 -2.43 -7.96
N LEU A 182 4.78 -2.75 -7.33
CA LEU A 182 4.90 -3.98 -6.56
C LEU A 182 4.28 -3.70 -5.18
N PRO A 183 3.34 -4.53 -4.70
CA PRO A 183 2.83 -4.42 -3.35
C PRO A 183 3.99 -4.63 -2.37
N SER A 184 4.07 -3.79 -1.32
CA SER A 184 5.11 -3.87 -0.29
C SER A 184 4.83 -5.05 0.66
N THR A 185 5.02 -6.28 0.17
CA THR A 185 4.80 -7.53 0.93
C THR A 185 6.05 -8.02 1.68
N ALA A 186 7.20 -7.39 1.46
CA ALA A 186 8.48 -7.92 1.90
C ALA A 186 8.84 -7.56 3.35
N THR A 187 8.39 -6.42 3.88
CA THR A 187 8.82 -5.97 5.22
C THR A 187 8.38 -6.93 6.33
N ASP A 188 7.18 -7.47 6.26
CA ASP A 188 6.65 -8.35 7.31
C ASP A 188 7.27 -9.76 7.30
N ILE A 189 7.57 -10.34 6.12
CA ILE A 189 8.17 -11.68 6.04
C ILE A 189 9.59 -11.72 6.61
N PHE A 190 10.36 -10.64 6.47
CA PHE A 190 11.71 -10.55 7.03
C PHE A 190 11.71 -10.51 8.57
N ASN A 191 10.69 -9.88 9.19
CA ASN A 191 10.53 -9.88 10.64
C ASN A 191 10.24 -11.30 11.18
N PHE A 192 9.36 -12.06 10.52
CA PHE A 192 9.09 -13.45 10.88
C PHE A 192 10.30 -14.37 10.66
N LEU A 193 11.05 -14.19 9.56
CA LEU A 193 12.28 -14.93 9.30
C LEU A 193 13.35 -14.66 10.36
N LEU A 194 13.53 -13.40 10.76
CA LEU A 194 14.47 -13.00 11.80
C LEU A 194 14.16 -13.69 13.13
N ILE A 195 12.88 -13.72 13.53
CA ILE A 195 12.41 -14.43 14.73
C ILE A 195 12.76 -15.93 14.65
N GLY A 196 12.54 -16.56 13.49
CA GLY A 196 12.86 -17.97 13.26
C GLY A 196 14.36 -18.28 13.41
N ILE A 197 15.24 -17.42 12.90
CA ILE A 197 16.69 -17.57 13.02
C ILE A 197 17.14 -17.46 14.48
N ILE A 198 16.57 -16.52 15.25
CA ILE A 198 16.87 -16.34 16.67
C ILE A 198 16.48 -17.60 17.46
N LEU A 199 15.32 -18.19 17.18
CA LEU A 199 14.86 -19.42 17.82
C LEU A 199 15.77 -20.62 17.51
N LEU A 200 16.21 -20.77 16.25
CA LEU A 200 17.14 -21.83 15.86
C LEU A 200 18.49 -21.73 16.57
N MET A 201 19.04 -20.51 16.64
CA MET A 201 20.30 -20.24 17.33
C MET A 201 20.21 -20.52 18.84
N ALA A 202 19.10 -20.12 19.48
CA ALA A 202 18.85 -20.42 20.88
C ALA A 202 18.75 -21.95 21.14
N GLY A 203 18.03 -22.68 20.27
CA GLY A 203 17.91 -24.14 20.36
C GLY A 203 19.24 -24.86 20.19
N ALA A 204 20.04 -24.46 19.19
CA ALA A 204 21.37 -25.01 18.95
C ALA A 204 22.32 -24.77 20.13
N PHE A 205 22.26 -23.56 20.73
CA PHE A 205 23.06 -23.21 21.89
C PHE A 205 22.71 -24.08 23.10
N ILE A 206 21.41 -24.27 23.39
CA ILE A 206 20.94 -25.14 24.47
C ILE A 206 21.40 -26.59 24.24
N TYR A 207 21.27 -27.10 23.02
CA TYR A 207 21.69 -28.45 22.66
C TYR A 207 23.19 -28.68 22.90
N VAL A 208 24.05 -27.77 22.44
CA VAL A 208 25.51 -27.87 22.63
C VAL A 208 25.89 -27.74 24.11
N TYR A 209 25.24 -26.84 24.85
CA TYR A 209 25.51 -26.65 26.28
C TYR A 209 25.15 -27.89 27.10
N ASN A 210 24.00 -28.52 26.81
CA ASN A 210 23.59 -29.74 27.49
C ASN A 210 24.46 -30.94 27.11
N ARG A 211 24.87 -31.05 25.84
CA ARG A 211 25.78 -32.13 25.40
C ARG A 211 27.15 -32.04 26.06
N LYS A 212 27.68 -30.83 26.28
CA LYS A 212 28.95 -30.61 26.99
C LYS A 212 28.90 -30.87 28.49
N ARG A 213 27.70 -30.92 29.10
CA ARG A 213 27.50 -31.26 30.52
C ARG A 213 27.25 -32.75 30.75
N ALA A 214 26.88 -33.48 29.70
CA ALA A 214 26.65 -34.92 29.74
C ALA A 214 27.93 -35.74 29.45
N LEU A 215 29.02 -35.07 29.07
CA LEU A 215 30.40 -35.58 29.01
C LEU A 215 31.14 -35.13 30.27
#